data_AF-A0A6N8U5D5-F1
#
_entry.id   AF-A0A6N8U5D5-F1
#
_cell.length_a   1.000
_cell.length_b   1.000
_cell.length_c   1.000
_cell.angle_alpha   90.00
_cell.angle_beta   90.00
_cell.angle_gamma   90.00
#
_symmetry.space_group_name_H-M   'P 1'
#
loop_
_entity.id
_entity.type
_entity.pdbx_description
1 polymer ?
#
loop_
_entity_poly.entity_id
_entity_poly.type
_entity_poly.pdbx_seq_one_letter_code
_entity_poly.pdbx_strand_id
1 'polypeptide(L)'
;MKKGTIIKIISNQYDVLSEAGDRISCVAMGKLRKSRSPVVGDHVWWETIGDKNGIQKIMPRRNELKRPLIANVDQAIIVMSSVDPDFSSTLIDRLIFQICYAGIRPLLCVTKCDLIGSDHVVWKQIEDYRSSGYEVYVSGIGYDNHDLILALKDKISVLTGQSGAGKSSLLNRIEPSFHLQTQEISKALGRGKHTTRHCELWKVKEGWVADTPGFSSLDFSTMDMQKLAECIPDFKPYQGQCKFRDCIHRNEPDCAVSQAVDEKRIVKSRYMHYLDILDMIEQTKTKYR
;
A
#
# COMPACT_ATOMS: atom_id res chain seq x y z
N MET A 1 -27.63 12.92 10.50
CA MET A 1 -26.23 12.45 10.54
C MET A 1 -25.57 12.71 9.19
N LYS A 2 -24.33 13.17 9.19
CA LYS A 2 -23.52 13.49 7.99
C LYS A 2 -22.40 12.46 7.85
N LYS A 3 -21.97 12.18 6.61
CA LYS A 3 -20.82 11.30 6.35
C LYS A 3 -19.52 12.09 6.21
N GLY A 4 -18.42 11.39 6.40
CA GLY A 4 -17.11 11.89 6.05
C GLY A 4 -16.02 10.84 6.28
N THR A 5 -14.78 11.22 5.97
CA THR A 5 -13.60 10.38 6.14
C THR A 5 -12.64 11.02 7.12
N ILE A 6 -12.15 10.27 8.10
CA ILE A 6 -11.11 10.76 9.02
C ILE A 6 -9.81 10.93 8.24
N ILE A 7 -9.31 12.16 8.09
CA ILE A 7 -8.07 12.45 7.36
C ILE A 7 -6.89 12.73 8.31
N LYS A 8 -7.16 13.12 9.55
CA LYS A 8 -6.13 13.41 10.56
C LYS A 8 -6.62 13.07 11.95
N ILE A 9 -5.71 12.58 12.80
CA ILE A 9 -5.98 12.34 14.22
C ILE A 9 -4.89 13.02 15.06
N ILE A 10 -5.29 13.90 15.96
CA ILE A 10 -4.42 14.50 16.97
C ILE A 10 -5.06 14.27 18.34
N SER A 11 -4.45 13.40 19.15
CA SER A 11 -4.95 13.05 20.48
C SER A 11 -6.40 12.57 20.47
N ASN A 12 -7.36 13.41 20.85
CA ASN A 12 -8.79 13.10 20.93
C ASN A 12 -9.63 13.83 19.87
N GLN A 13 -8.97 14.58 18.99
CA GLN A 13 -9.57 15.32 17.89
C GLN A 13 -9.35 14.58 16.57
N TYR A 14 -10.41 14.51 15.78
CA TYR A 14 -10.47 13.82 14.51
C TYR A 14 -10.90 14.83 13.45
N ASP A 15 -10.04 15.13 12.50
CA ASP A 15 -10.42 15.98 11.37
C ASP A 15 -11.11 15.09 10.33
N VAL A 16 -12.38 15.38 10.08
CA VAL A 16 -13.24 14.64 9.16
C VAL A 16 -13.43 15.46 7.90
N LEU A 17 -13.08 14.91 6.75
CA LEU A 17 -13.43 15.46 5.44
C LEU A 17 -14.89 15.14 5.15
N SER A 18 -15.75 16.15 5.06
CA SER A 18 -17.16 16.00 4.69
C SER A 18 -17.31 15.67 3.21
N GLU A 19 -18.48 15.15 2.81
CA GLU A 19 -18.82 14.94 1.40
C GLU A 19 -18.82 16.25 0.58
N ALA A 20 -18.99 17.41 1.24
CA ALA A 20 -18.90 18.71 0.60
C ALA A 20 -17.45 19.23 0.44
N GLY A 21 -16.46 18.51 0.98
CA GLY A 21 -15.05 18.87 0.93
C GLY A 21 -14.54 19.70 2.12
N ASP A 22 -15.41 20.00 3.09
CA ASP A 22 -15.04 20.75 4.29
C ASP A 22 -14.27 19.90 5.29
N ARG A 23 -13.27 20.49 5.94
CA ARG A 23 -12.59 19.86 7.09
C ARG A 23 -13.33 20.20 8.38
N ILE A 24 -13.88 19.19 9.03
CA ILE A 24 -14.68 19.33 10.24
C ILE A 24 -13.93 18.72 11.42
N SER A 25 -13.61 19.55 12.42
CA SER A 25 -13.06 19.07 13.68
C SER A 25 -14.13 18.34 14.49
N CYS A 26 -13.90 17.05 14.77
CA CYS A 26 -14.82 16.18 15.47
C CYS A 26 -14.16 15.54 16.71
N VAL A 27 -15.00 15.08 17.64
CA VAL A 27 -14.60 14.23 18.77
C VAL A 27 -15.32 12.89 18.73
N ALA A 28 -14.64 11.80 19.11
CA ALA A 28 -15.27 10.48 19.21
C ALA A 28 -16.15 10.39 20.46
N MET A 29 -17.44 10.07 20.28
CA MET A 29 -18.41 9.96 21.38
C MET A 29 -18.21 8.67 22.19
N GLY A 30 -18.51 8.72 23.50
CA GLY A 30 -18.03 7.76 24.50
C GLY A 30 -18.33 6.27 24.26
N LYS A 31 -19.39 5.93 23.52
CA LYS A 31 -19.70 4.52 23.15
C LYS A 31 -18.80 3.98 22.02
N LEU A 32 -18.24 4.86 21.19
CA LEU A 32 -17.43 4.50 20.02
C LEU A 32 -16.05 3.98 20.43
N ARG A 33 -15.38 4.66 21.38
CA ARG A 33 -14.03 4.30 21.85
C ARG A 33 -13.97 2.90 22.48
N LYS A 34 -15.07 2.41 23.04
CA LYS A 34 -15.14 1.09 23.68
C LYS A 34 -15.37 -0.06 22.70
N SER A 35 -15.88 0.22 21.49
CA SER A 35 -16.17 -0.81 20.48
C SER A 35 -15.08 -0.91 19.43
N ARG A 36 -14.65 0.21 18.85
CA ARG A 36 -13.56 0.26 17.86
C ARG A 36 -12.91 1.64 17.86
N SER A 37 -11.60 1.70 18.08
CA SER A 37 -10.86 2.96 18.00
C SER A 37 -10.88 3.50 16.57
N PRO A 38 -11.26 4.78 16.36
CA PRO A 38 -11.19 5.41 15.05
C PRO A 38 -9.74 5.52 14.58
N VAL A 39 -9.52 5.30 13.29
CA VAL A 39 -8.22 5.42 12.62
C VAL A 39 -8.34 6.30 11.39
N VAL A 40 -7.22 6.80 10.88
CA VAL A 40 -7.22 7.56 9.62
C VAL A 40 -7.75 6.68 8.48
N GLY A 41 -8.48 7.27 7.56
CA GLY A 41 -9.18 6.58 6.47
C GLY A 41 -10.53 5.97 6.86
N ASP A 42 -10.92 5.97 8.15
CA ASP A 42 -12.26 5.51 8.52
C ASP A 42 -13.34 6.40 7.90
N HIS A 43 -14.32 5.77 7.27
CA HIS A 43 -15.58 6.43 6.93
C HIS A 43 -16.47 6.46 8.18
N VAL A 44 -17.01 7.64 8.49
CA VAL A 44 -17.74 7.88 9.74
C VAL A 44 -19.04 8.61 9.52
N TRP A 45 -19.98 8.36 10.43
CA TRP A 45 -21.14 9.22 10.63
C TRP A 45 -20.91 10.15 11.79
N TRP A 46 -21.14 11.43 11.58
CA TRP A 46 -21.02 12.47 12.58
C TRP A 46 -22.25 13.39 12.58
N GLU A 47 -22.43 14.11 13.68
CA GLU A 47 -23.48 15.12 13.80
C GLU A 47 -23.06 16.23 14.76
N THR A 48 -23.67 17.40 14.61
CA THR A 48 -23.47 18.52 15.52
C THR A 48 -24.44 18.37 16.70
N ILE A 49 -23.89 18.30 17.91
CA ILE A 49 -24.64 18.20 19.17
C ILE A 49 -24.22 19.39 20.04
N GLY A 50 -25.11 20.36 20.22
CA GLY A 50 -24.76 21.66 20.80
C GLY A 50 -23.62 22.29 20.00
N ASP A 51 -22.53 22.64 20.67
CA ASP A 51 -21.38 23.32 20.06
C ASP A 51 -20.28 22.36 19.56
N LYS A 52 -20.54 21.05 19.52
CA LYS A 52 -19.54 20.04 19.17
C LYS A 52 -19.97 19.15 18.02
N ASN A 53 -19.02 18.78 17.16
CA ASN A 53 -19.23 17.73 16.17
C ASN A 53 -18.79 16.39 16.75
N GLY A 54 -19.73 15.46 16.89
CA GLY A 54 -19.51 14.14 17.49
C GLY A 54 -19.52 13.03 16.44
N ILE A 55 -18.46 12.21 16.40
CA ILE A 55 -18.47 10.96 15.64
C ILE A 55 -19.34 9.95 16.39
N GLN A 56 -20.40 9.50 15.72
CA GLN A 56 -21.38 8.57 16.28
C GLN A 56 -21.10 7.11 15.90
N LYS A 57 -20.57 6.90 14.69
CA LYS A 57 -20.37 5.55 14.15
C LYS A 57 -19.21 5.50 13.16
N ILE A 58 -18.41 4.43 13.24
CA ILE A 58 -17.42 4.03 12.23
C ILE A 58 -18.08 3.00 11.31
N MET A 59 -17.97 3.21 10.00
CA MET A 59 -18.48 2.27 9.00
C MET A 59 -17.54 1.05 8.87
N PRO A 60 -18.00 -0.08 8.32
CA PRO A 60 -17.14 -1.24 8.09
C PRO A 60 -15.89 -0.88 7.29
N ARG A 61 -14.72 -1.35 7.73
CA ARG A 61 -13.45 -1.18 7.01
C ARG A 61 -13.35 -2.23 5.91
N ARG A 62 -12.95 -1.84 4.70
CA ARG A 62 -12.60 -2.80 3.63
C ARG A 62 -11.26 -3.50 3.87
N ASN A 63 -10.32 -2.77 4.46
CA ASN A 63 -8.98 -3.23 4.84
C ASN A 63 -8.42 -2.30 5.92
N GLU A 64 -7.35 -2.75 6.57
CA GLU A 64 -6.66 -2.03 7.65
C GLU A 64 -5.18 -2.42 7.69
N LEU A 65 -4.31 -1.42 7.71
CA LEU A 65 -2.89 -1.60 7.94
C LEU A 65 -2.58 -1.36 9.42
N LYS A 66 -1.63 -2.13 9.96
CA LYS A 66 -1.17 -1.96 11.35
C LYS A 66 -0.09 -0.88 11.49
N ARG A 67 0.69 -0.67 10.42
CA ARG A 67 1.77 0.32 10.34
C ARG A 67 1.75 0.89 8.92
N PRO A 68 1.54 2.20 8.74
CA PRO A 68 0.83 3.05 9.68
C PRO A 68 -0.56 2.47 10.01
N LEU A 69 -1.14 2.92 11.12
CA LEU A 69 -2.52 2.55 11.46
C LEU A 69 -3.49 3.35 10.60
N ILE A 70 -3.93 2.76 9.49
CA ILE A 70 -4.83 3.37 8.50
C ILE A 70 -5.83 2.34 7.97
N ALA A 71 -7.05 2.78 7.70
CA ALA A 71 -8.13 1.98 7.14
C ALA A 71 -8.49 2.42 5.73
N ASN A 72 -9.19 1.54 5.01
CA ASN A 72 -9.77 1.86 3.71
C ASN A 72 -8.73 2.43 2.75
N VAL A 73 -7.61 1.76 2.60
CA VAL A 73 -6.59 2.08 1.59
C VAL A 73 -7.01 1.47 0.26
N ASP A 74 -6.98 2.23 -0.83
CA ASP A 74 -7.32 1.72 -2.17
C ASP A 74 -6.12 0.99 -2.76
N GLN A 75 -4.96 1.63 -2.66
CA GLN A 75 -3.76 1.21 -3.35
C GLN A 75 -2.48 1.50 -2.58
N ALA A 76 -1.45 0.73 -2.88
CA ALA A 76 -0.11 0.93 -2.38
C ALA A 76 0.85 1.09 -3.55
N ILE A 77 1.53 2.23 -3.60
CA ILE A 77 2.51 2.55 -4.63
C ILE A 77 3.87 2.06 -4.14
N ILE A 78 4.36 1.00 -4.77
CA ILE A 78 5.70 0.45 -4.58
C ILE A 78 6.66 1.30 -5.39
N VAL A 79 7.41 2.17 -4.72
CA VAL A 79 8.39 3.05 -5.36
C VAL A 79 9.76 2.41 -5.32
N MET A 80 10.28 2.08 -6.49
CA MET A 80 11.60 1.49 -6.70
C MET A 80 12.46 2.44 -7.52
N SER A 81 13.78 2.36 -7.39
CA SER A 81 14.69 3.02 -8.31
C SER A 81 15.11 2.04 -9.40
N SER A 82 15.31 2.53 -10.62
CA SER A 82 15.97 1.79 -11.69
C SER A 82 17.43 1.48 -11.35
N VAL A 83 18.11 2.45 -10.74
CA VAL A 83 19.50 2.40 -10.27
C VAL A 83 19.67 3.25 -9.00
N ASP A 84 20.67 2.92 -8.18
CA ASP A 84 21.04 3.63 -6.95
C ASP A 84 19.88 3.94 -5.98
N PRO A 85 19.33 2.97 -5.23
CA PRO A 85 19.76 1.56 -5.18
C PRO A 85 19.28 0.70 -6.35
N ASP A 86 19.89 -0.46 -6.48
CA ASP A 86 19.56 -1.44 -7.53
C ASP A 86 18.08 -1.80 -7.53
N PHE A 87 17.57 -2.05 -8.73
CA PHE A 87 16.23 -2.58 -8.92
C PHE A 87 16.15 -4.03 -8.40
N SER A 88 15.25 -4.29 -7.45
CA SER A 88 15.10 -5.62 -6.83
C SER A 88 13.70 -6.19 -7.07
N SER A 89 13.57 -7.15 -7.99
CA SER A 89 12.33 -7.89 -8.22
C SER A 89 11.89 -8.67 -6.98
N THR A 90 12.84 -9.22 -6.22
CA THR A 90 12.56 -9.89 -4.94
C THR A 90 11.85 -8.97 -3.96
N LEU A 91 12.31 -7.73 -3.78
CA LEU A 91 11.64 -6.76 -2.90
C LEU A 91 10.25 -6.38 -3.43
N ILE A 92 10.12 -6.18 -4.74
CA ILE A 92 8.84 -5.84 -5.38
C ILE A 92 7.82 -6.95 -5.14
N ASP A 93 8.16 -8.20 -5.45
CA ASP A 93 7.25 -9.33 -5.33
C ASP A 93 6.83 -9.55 -3.87
N ARG A 94 7.79 -9.44 -2.92
CA ARG A 94 7.49 -9.48 -1.48
C ARG A 94 6.50 -8.41 -1.07
N LEU A 95 6.66 -7.17 -1.54
CA LEU A 95 5.73 -6.08 -1.25
C LEU A 95 4.36 -6.32 -1.90
N ILE A 96 4.32 -6.77 -3.16
CA ILE A 96 3.08 -7.15 -3.85
C ILE A 96 2.30 -8.17 -3.01
N PHE A 97 2.96 -9.24 -2.55
CA PHE A 97 2.34 -10.28 -1.75
C PHE A 97 1.73 -9.72 -0.45
N GLN A 98 2.45 -8.84 0.26
CA GLN A 98 1.91 -8.20 1.46
C GLN A 98 0.73 -7.28 1.19
N ILE A 99 0.83 -6.49 0.12
CA ILE A 99 -0.22 -5.54 -0.29
C ILE A 99 -1.49 -6.30 -0.67
N CYS A 100 -1.36 -7.35 -1.47
CA CYS A 100 -2.48 -8.21 -1.85
C CYS A 100 -3.09 -8.94 -0.65
N TYR A 101 -2.28 -9.47 0.27
CA TYR A 101 -2.77 -10.11 1.50
C TYR A 101 -3.56 -9.15 2.40
N ALA A 102 -3.19 -7.87 2.38
CA ALA A 102 -3.89 -6.79 3.06
C ALA A 102 -5.18 -6.35 2.35
N GLY A 103 -5.51 -6.90 1.17
CA GLY A 103 -6.68 -6.52 0.38
C GLY A 103 -6.54 -5.12 -0.22
N ILE A 104 -5.31 -4.74 -0.59
CA ILE A 104 -4.97 -3.45 -1.22
C ILE A 104 -4.42 -3.72 -2.62
N ARG A 105 -4.63 -2.79 -3.55
CA ARG A 105 -4.12 -2.91 -4.92
C ARG A 105 -2.66 -2.44 -5.02
N PRO A 106 -1.70 -3.25 -5.48
CA PRO A 106 -0.33 -2.79 -5.71
C PRO A 106 -0.22 -2.03 -7.04
N LEU A 107 0.50 -0.91 -7.02
CA LEU A 107 1.00 -0.22 -8.21
C LEU A 107 2.53 -0.15 -8.13
N LEU A 108 3.22 -0.34 -9.24
CA LEU A 108 4.68 -0.18 -9.30
C LEU A 108 5.02 1.18 -9.91
N CYS A 109 5.90 1.93 -9.25
CA CYS A 109 6.48 3.15 -9.79
C CYS A 109 8.01 3.02 -9.79
N VAL A 110 8.61 2.96 -10.98
CA VAL A 110 10.08 2.91 -11.13
C VAL A 110 10.59 4.32 -11.37
N THR A 111 11.46 4.79 -10.50
CA THR A 111 12.04 6.13 -10.51
C THR A 111 13.47 6.11 -11.03
N LYS A 112 14.03 7.28 -11.32
CA LYS A 112 15.41 7.46 -11.82
C LYS A 112 15.64 6.83 -13.19
N CYS A 113 14.57 6.65 -13.96
CA CYS A 113 14.65 6.11 -15.32
C CYS A 113 15.48 7.01 -16.25
N ASP A 114 15.67 8.29 -15.91
CA ASP A 114 16.57 9.22 -16.57
C ASP A 114 18.07 8.86 -16.47
N LEU A 115 18.44 7.96 -15.54
CA LEU A 115 19.83 7.55 -15.31
C LEU A 115 20.23 6.28 -16.08
N ILE A 116 19.31 5.65 -16.82
CA ILE A 116 19.57 4.39 -17.53
C ILE A 116 19.34 4.52 -19.03
N GLY A 117 20.18 3.85 -19.82
CA GLY A 117 20.01 3.72 -21.27
C GLY A 117 18.82 2.81 -21.63
N SER A 118 18.40 2.84 -22.90
CA SER A 118 17.30 2.02 -23.42
C SER A 118 17.59 0.52 -23.43
N ASP A 119 18.86 0.13 -23.39
CA ASP A 119 19.36 -1.24 -23.37
C ASP A 119 19.50 -1.84 -21.96
N HIS A 120 19.24 -1.04 -20.91
CA HIS A 120 19.38 -1.47 -19.53
C HIS A 120 18.41 -2.61 -19.17
N VAL A 121 18.89 -3.63 -18.44
CA VAL A 121 18.15 -4.86 -18.12
C VAL A 121 16.83 -4.62 -17.36
N VAL A 122 16.74 -3.52 -16.60
CA VAL A 122 15.56 -3.13 -15.83
C VAL A 122 14.34 -2.92 -16.72
N TRP A 123 14.50 -2.48 -17.97
CA TRP A 123 13.37 -2.32 -18.88
C TRP A 123 12.65 -3.64 -19.17
N LYS A 124 13.41 -4.74 -19.29
CA LYS A 124 12.84 -6.08 -19.42
C LYS A 124 12.07 -6.48 -18.16
N GLN A 125 12.63 -6.22 -16.99
CA GLN A 125 11.97 -6.53 -15.72
C GLN A 125 10.68 -5.73 -15.52
N ILE A 126 10.67 -4.44 -15.92
CA ILE A 126 9.47 -3.60 -15.94
C ILE A 126 8.39 -4.23 -16.84
N GLU A 127 8.80 -4.69 -18.03
CA GLU A 127 7.87 -5.29 -18.99
C GLU A 127 7.31 -6.64 -18.49
N ASP A 128 8.11 -7.44 -17.78
CA ASP A 128 7.64 -8.67 -17.13
C ASP A 128 6.48 -8.39 -16.15
N TYR A 129 6.52 -7.26 -15.43
CA TYR A 129 5.40 -6.82 -14.56
C TYR A 129 4.19 -6.36 -15.38
N ARG A 130 4.38 -5.55 -16.42
CA ARG A 130 3.30 -5.06 -17.28
C ARG A 130 2.56 -6.20 -17.99
N SER A 131 3.32 -7.12 -18.58
CA SER A 131 2.80 -8.31 -19.27
C SER A 131 2.06 -9.26 -18.32
N SER A 132 2.32 -9.18 -17.02
CA SER A 132 1.58 -9.91 -15.98
C SER A 132 0.34 -9.17 -15.46
N GLY A 133 0.00 -8.01 -16.05
CA GLY A 133 -1.19 -7.22 -15.71
C GLY A 133 -1.02 -6.22 -14.57
N TYR A 134 0.22 -5.97 -14.11
CA TYR A 134 0.47 -4.92 -13.11
C TYR A 134 0.50 -3.54 -13.77
N GLU A 135 -0.06 -2.54 -13.07
CA GLU A 135 0.11 -1.14 -13.46
C GLU A 135 1.52 -0.67 -13.07
N VAL A 136 2.30 -0.26 -14.08
CA VAL A 136 3.70 0.16 -13.90
C VAL A 136 3.93 1.54 -14.50
N TYR A 137 4.24 2.49 -13.62
CA TYR A 137 4.60 3.86 -13.94
C TYR A 137 6.12 4.03 -13.93
N VAL A 138 6.62 4.91 -14.79
CA VAL A 138 8.04 5.28 -14.84
C VAL A 138 8.19 6.75 -14.57
N SER A 139 9.22 7.13 -13.83
CA SER A 139 9.44 8.50 -13.37
C SER A 139 10.93 8.84 -13.34
N GLY A 140 11.25 10.10 -13.55
CA GLY A 140 12.61 10.60 -13.68
C GLY A 140 12.62 12.09 -13.97
N ILE A 141 13.81 12.69 -14.07
CA ILE A 141 13.94 14.06 -14.57
C ILE A 141 13.45 14.08 -16.02
N GLY A 142 12.52 14.98 -16.34
CA GLY A 142 11.95 15.10 -17.70
C GLY A 142 10.86 14.08 -18.05
N TYR A 143 10.50 13.17 -17.14
CA TYR A 143 9.39 12.24 -17.34
C TYR A 143 8.05 12.86 -16.95
N ASP A 144 7.03 12.62 -17.77
CA ASP A 144 5.65 12.94 -17.44
C ASP A 144 5.11 11.97 -16.38
N ASN A 145 4.40 12.50 -15.38
CA ASN A 145 3.76 11.72 -14.32
C ASN A 145 2.23 11.74 -14.46
N HIS A 146 1.68 12.16 -15.62
CA HIS A 146 0.25 12.28 -15.87
C HIS A 146 -0.54 11.01 -15.54
N ASP A 147 -0.12 9.85 -16.04
CA ASP A 147 -0.85 8.60 -15.80
C ASP A 147 -0.85 8.21 -14.32
N LEU A 148 0.26 8.45 -13.61
CA LEU A 148 0.34 8.23 -12.17
C LEU A 148 -0.59 9.20 -11.41
N ILE A 149 -0.71 10.45 -11.86
CA ILE A 149 -1.63 11.43 -11.29
C ILE A 149 -3.09 10.98 -11.50
N LEU A 150 -3.44 10.48 -12.68
CA LEU A 150 -4.75 9.91 -12.94
C LEU A 150 -5.05 8.71 -12.04
N ALA A 151 -4.07 7.85 -11.80
CA ALA A 151 -4.20 6.71 -10.91
C ALA A 151 -4.45 7.09 -9.44
N LEU A 152 -4.01 8.29 -9.01
CA LEU A 152 -4.25 8.80 -7.66
C LEU A 152 -5.66 9.34 -7.45
N LYS A 153 -6.37 9.73 -8.51
CA LYS A 153 -7.66 10.42 -8.44
C LYS A 153 -8.69 9.65 -7.60
N ASP A 154 -9.25 10.33 -6.60
CA ASP A 154 -10.26 9.82 -5.68
C ASP A 154 -9.84 8.55 -4.90
N LYS A 155 -8.53 8.29 -4.79
CA LYS A 155 -7.97 7.14 -4.07
C LYS A 155 -7.22 7.53 -2.81
N ILE A 156 -7.33 6.69 -1.78
CA ILE A 156 -6.40 6.67 -0.64
C ILE A 156 -5.23 5.77 -1.00
N SER A 157 -4.05 6.37 -1.10
CA SER A 157 -2.81 5.71 -1.48
C SER A 157 -1.80 5.72 -0.35
N VAL A 158 -1.01 4.65 -0.23
CA VAL A 158 0.15 4.60 0.66
C VAL A 158 1.41 4.37 -0.16
N LEU A 159 2.53 4.98 0.22
CA LEU A 159 3.82 4.76 -0.46
C LEU A 159 4.67 3.76 0.31
N THR A 160 5.32 2.86 -0.44
CA THR A 160 6.32 1.93 0.09
C THR A 160 7.44 1.71 -0.92
N GLY A 161 8.36 0.80 -0.63
CA GLY A 161 9.54 0.49 -1.44
C GLY A 161 10.83 0.91 -0.77
N GLN A 162 11.96 0.65 -1.43
CA GLN A 162 13.29 0.78 -0.82
C GLN A 162 13.65 2.20 -0.39
N SER A 163 14.49 2.32 0.65
CA SER A 163 15.09 3.61 1.02
C SER A 163 15.93 4.14 -0.14
N GLY A 164 15.97 5.45 -0.35
CA GLY A 164 16.70 6.05 -1.47
C GLY A 164 16.03 5.97 -2.85
N ALA A 165 14.89 5.26 -2.97
CA ALA A 165 14.11 5.16 -4.21
C ALA A 165 13.40 6.46 -4.65
N GLY A 166 13.62 7.59 -3.98
CA GLY A 166 13.01 8.86 -4.39
C GLY A 166 11.51 9.03 -4.13
N LYS A 167 10.91 8.33 -3.14
CA LYS A 167 9.49 8.51 -2.73
C LYS A 167 9.11 9.97 -2.48
N SER A 168 9.89 10.68 -1.67
CA SER A 168 9.63 12.10 -1.37
C SER A 168 9.82 12.98 -2.61
N SER A 169 10.84 12.70 -3.43
CA SER A 169 11.06 13.41 -4.70
C SER A 169 9.92 13.20 -5.69
N LEU A 170 9.37 11.98 -5.77
CA LEU A 170 8.20 11.66 -6.57
C LEU A 170 6.98 12.45 -6.11
N LEU A 171 6.69 12.45 -4.80
CA LEU A 171 5.59 13.24 -4.24
C LEU A 171 5.76 14.74 -4.49
N ASN A 172 6.96 15.28 -4.33
CA ASN A 172 7.24 16.70 -4.59
C ASN A 172 7.09 17.07 -6.07
N ARG A 173 7.43 16.15 -6.99
CA ARG A 173 7.20 16.37 -8.44
C ARG A 173 5.72 16.38 -8.78
N ILE A 174 4.94 15.49 -8.15
CA ILE A 174 3.50 15.43 -8.36
C ILE A 174 2.83 16.64 -7.71
N GLU A 175 3.13 16.92 -6.45
CA GLU A 175 2.51 17.97 -5.63
C GLU A 175 3.59 18.79 -4.92
N PRO A 176 4.08 19.89 -5.52
CA PRO A 176 5.13 20.72 -4.93
C PRO A 176 4.77 21.29 -3.56
N SER A 177 3.48 21.51 -3.29
CA SER A 177 3.00 22.02 -1.99
C SER A 177 3.17 21.01 -0.85
N PHE A 178 3.38 19.73 -1.14
CA PHE A 178 3.63 18.67 -0.16
C PHE A 178 4.90 18.94 0.67
N HIS A 179 5.95 19.45 0.05
CA HIS A 179 7.22 19.72 0.73
C HIS A 179 7.09 20.77 1.84
N LEU A 180 6.32 21.84 1.61
CA LEU A 180 6.05 22.88 2.62
C LEU A 180 5.46 22.26 3.89
N GLN A 181 4.52 21.33 3.72
CA GLN A 181 3.81 20.69 4.83
C GLN A 181 4.71 19.74 5.64
N THR A 182 5.62 19.01 4.98
CA THR A 182 6.59 18.14 5.69
C THR A 182 7.57 18.95 6.57
N GLN A 183 8.02 20.12 6.10
CA GLN A 183 8.97 20.95 6.84
C GLN A 183 8.35 21.67 8.04
N GLU A 184 7.14 22.22 7.90
CA GLU A 184 6.43 22.92 8.98
C GLU A 184 6.16 21.99 10.18
N ILE A 185 5.75 20.75 9.92
CA ILE A 185 5.50 19.76 10.97
C ILE A 185 6.80 19.30 11.63
N SER A 186 7.86 19.05 10.86
CA SER A 186 9.16 18.67 11.41
C SER A 186 9.71 19.75 12.36
N LYS A 187 9.46 21.04 12.06
CA LYS A 187 9.79 22.18 12.94
C LYS A 187 8.86 22.28 14.15
N ALA A 188 7.54 22.10 13.98
CA ALA A 188 6.57 22.17 15.07
C ALA A 188 6.70 21.03 16.09
N LEU A 189 7.17 19.83 15.68
CA LEU A 189 7.37 18.68 16.57
C LEU A 189 8.77 18.61 17.23
N GLY A 190 9.67 19.55 16.95
CA GLY A 190 10.92 19.74 17.71
C GLY A 190 11.82 18.51 17.84
N ARG A 191 11.74 17.50 16.96
CA ARG A 191 12.64 16.33 16.95
C ARG A 191 12.84 15.78 15.55
N GLY A 192 14.10 15.78 15.11
CA GLY A 192 14.57 14.92 14.04
C GLY A 192 14.56 13.46 14.50
N LYS A 193 13.56 12.69 14.07
CA LYS A 193 13.58 11.23 13.91
C LYS A 193 12.18 10.81 13.49
N HIS A 194 12.07 10.15 12.34
CA HIS A 194 10.88 9.44 11.87
C HIS A 194 10.19 8.69 13.03
N THR A 195 9.19 9.32 13.65
CA THR A 195 8.45 8.73 14.78
C THR A 195 7.03 8.43 14.33
N THR A 196 6.79 7.13 14.20
CA THR A 196 5.62 6.40 13.66
C THR A 196 4.31 6.55 14.45
N ARG A 197 4.02 7.73 15.02
CA ARG A 197 2.78 7.95 15.83
C ARG A 197 1.72 8.82 15.16
N HIS A 198 2.07 9.57 14.11
CA HIS A 198 1.11 10.38 13.36
C HIS A 198 0.91 9.81 11.97
N CYS A 199 -0.30 9.33 11.69
CA CYS A 199 -0.79 9.06 10.35
C CYS A 199 -1.70 10.22 9.96
N GLU A 200 -1.52 10.77 8.77
CA GLU A 200 -2.33 11.84 8.19
C GLU A 200 -2.47 11.57 6.69
N LEU A 201 -3.65 11.86 6.15
CA LEU A 201 -3.92 11.85 4.72
C LEU A 201 -3.69 13.23 4.13
N TRP A 202 -2.71 13.30 3.25
CA TRP A 202 -2.34 14.49 2.50
C TRP A 202 -3.06 14.49 1.17
N LYS A 203 -3.65 15.64 0.82
CA LYS A 203 -4.22 15.80 -0.51
C LYS A 203 -3.08 15.95 -1.51
N VAL A 204 -3.05 15.08 -2.51
CA VAL A 204 -2.06 15.08 -3.59
C VAL A 204 -2.84 15.08 -4.88
N LYS A 205 -2.89 16.22 -5.58
CA LYS A 205 -3.82 16.43 -6.71
C LYS A 205 -5.26 16.10 -6.31
N GLU A 206 -5.89 15.18 -7.03
CA GLU A 206 -7.25 14.72 -6.79
C GLU A 206 -7.31 13.47 -5.90
N GLY A 207 -6.18 13.04 -5.33
CA GLY A 207 -6.06 11.87 -4.46
C GLY A 207 -5.64 12.20 -3.03
N TRP A 208 -5.49 11.14 -2.24
CA TRP A 208 -5.00 11.21 -0.87
C TRP A 208 -3.82 10.27 -0.66
N VAL A 209 -2.78 10.74 0.00
CA VAL A 209 -1.56 9.97 0.27
C VAL A 209 -1.27 9.98 1.77
N ALA A 210 -1.03 8.80 2.34
CA ALA A 210 -0.50 8.70 3.70
C ALA A 210 1.03 8.74 3.69
N ASP A 211 1.62 9.71 4.39
CA ASP A 211 3.07 9.85 4.54
C ASP A 211 3.58 9.02 5.72
N THR A 212 3.79 7.72 5.51
CA THR A 212 4.47 6.87 6.50
C THR A 212 4.95 5.58 5.84
N PRO A 213 6.08 5.01 6.26
CA PRO A 213 6.56 3.73 5.75
C PRO A 213 5.64 2.60 6.25
N GLY A 214 4.70 2.17 5.42
CA GLY A 214 3.70 1.17 5.84
C GLY A 214 4.15 -0.28 5.70
N PHE A 215 4.77 -0.61 4.58
CA PHE A 215 5.26 -1.97 4.31
C PHE A 215 6.78 -2.08 4.51
N SER A 216 7.38 -1.20 5.31
CA SER A 216 8.85 -1.23 5.52
C SER A 216 9.34 -2.43 6.31
N SER A 217 8.47 -3.05 7.12
CA SER A 217 8.78 -4.32 7.79
C SER A 217 8.20 -5.47 6.98
N LEU A 218 9.08 -6.18 6.26
CA LEU A 218 8.75 -7.41 5.55
C LEU A 218 8.52 -8.57 6.53
N ASP A 219 7.41 -8.52 7.27
CA ASP A 219 7.00 -9.58 8.18
C ASP A 219 5.84 -10.40 7.59
N PHE A 220 6.10 -11.68 7.34
CA PHE A 220 5.15 -12.65 6.81
C PHE A 220 4.69 -13.66 7.86
N SER A 221 5.25 -13.63 9.07
CA SER A 221 5.10 -14.67 10.10
C SER A 221 3.66 -15.03 10.44
N THR A 222 2.75 -14.07 10.38
CA THR A 222 1.34 -14.24 10.75
C THR A 222 0.42 -14.45 9.54
N MET A 223 0.96 -14.66 8.34
CA MET A 223 0.15 -14.84 7.14
C MET A 223 -0.37 -16.27 7.04
N ASP A 224 -1.63 -16.39 6.63
CA ASP A 224 -2.20 -17.65 6.21
C ASP A 224 -1.78 -17.96 4.76
N MET A 225 -1.24 -19.17 4.54
CA MET A 225 -0.66 -19.56 3.25
C MET A 225 -1.73 -19.72 2.17
N GLN A 226 -2.89 -20.25 2.51
CA GLN A 226 -4.00 -20.43 1.57
C GLN A 226 -4.56 -19.08 1.13
N LYS A 227 -4.83 -18.19 2.08
CA LYS A 227 -5.24 -16.81 1.78
C LYS A 227 -4.19 -16.06 0.96
N LEU A 228 -2.89 -16.32 1.18
CA LEU A 228 -1.83 -15.73 0.37
C LEU A 228 -1.92 -16.22 -1.08
N ALA A 229 -2.03 -17.53 -1.30
CA ALA A 229 -2.18 -18.11 -2.64
C ALA A 229 -3.39 -17.52 -3.39
N GLU A 230 -4.51 -17.31 -2.68
CA GLU A 230 -5.75 -16.75 -3.24
C GLU A 230 -5.67 -15.26 -3.59
N CYS A 231 -4.76 -14.50 -2.99
CA CYS A 231 -4.72 -13.04 -3.20
C CYS A 231 -3.70 -12.58 -4.25
N ILE A 232 -2.78 -13.45 -4.68
CA ILE A 232 -1.73 -13.13 -5.66
C ILE A 232 -2.32 -12.94 -7.07
N PRO A 233 -2.12 -11.77 -7.72
CA PRO A 233 -2.69 -11.48 -9.04
C PRO A 233 -2.31 -12.49 -10.12
N ASP A 234 -1.05 -12.92 -10.19
CA ASP A 234 -0.56 -13.94 -11.13
C ASP A 234 -1.32 -15.26 -11.08
N PHE A 235 -1.81 -15.62 -9.90
CA PHE A 235 -2.43 -16.93 -9.68
C PHE A 235 -3.93 -16.89 -9.95
N LYS A 236 -4.55 -15.70 -9.97
CA LYS A 236 -5.99 -15.53 -10.18
C LYS A 236 -6.53 -16.24 -11.43
N PRO A 237 -5.88 -16.19 -12.61
CA PRO A 237 -6.37 -16.90 -13.79
C PRO A 237 -6.41 -18.43 -13.66
N TYR A 238 -5.76 -18.99 -12.63
CA TYR A 238 -5.59 -20.43 -12.40
C TYR A 238 -6.35 -20.94 -11.18
N GLN A 239 -7.01 -20.05 -10.44
CA GLN A 239 -7.78 -20.42 -9.26
C GLN A 239 -8.92 -21.37 -9.63
N GLY A 240 -9.10 -22.42 -8.83
CA GLY A 240 -10.09 -23.46 -9.07
C GLY A 240 -9.75 -24.44 -10.20
N GLN A 241 -8.60 -24.30 -10.88
CA GLN A 241 -8.14 -25.23 -11.91
C GLN A 241 -7.17 -26.29 -11.38
N CYS A 242 -6.71 -26.14 -10.13
CA CYS A 242 -5.92 -27.16 -9.46
C CYS A 242 -6.82 -28.34 -9.07
N LYS A 243 -6.24 -29.55 -9.02
CA LYS A 243 -6.95 -30.76 -8.56
C LYS A 243 -7.46 -30.66 -7.13
N PHE A 244 -6.70 -30.01 -6.25
CA PHE A 244 -7.05 -29.80 -4.84
C PHE A 244 -7.58 -28.40 -4.60
N ARG A 245 -8.62 -28.28 -3.78
CA ARG A 245 -9.27 -26.99 -3.47
C ARG A 245 -8.44 -26.12 -2.53
N ASP A 246 -7.62 -26.73 -1.70
CA ASP A 246 -6.73 -26.12 -0.70
C ASP A 246 -5.27 -26.06 -1.21
N CYS A 247 -5.07 -26.13 -2.53
CA CYS A 247 -3.76 -26.04 -3.14
C CYS A 247 -3.12 -24.67 -2.84
N ILE A 248 -1.95 -24.70 -2.21
CA ILE A 248 -1.07 -23.55 -1.97
C ILE A 248 0.03 -23.43 -3.02
N HIS A 249 -0.07 -24.18 -4.12
CA HIS A 249 0.84 -24.08 -5.27
C HIS A 249 2.32 -24.25 -4.92
N ARG A 250 2.68 -25.27 -4.14
CA ARG A 250 4.07 -25.56 -3.77
C ARG A 250 4.54 -26.90 -4.33
N ASN A 251 3.90 -27.99 -3.90
CA ASN A 251 4.29 -29.38 -4.21
C ASN A 251 3.10 -30.27 -4.58
N GLU A 252 1.91 -29.69 -4.71
CA GLU A 252 0.69 -30.43 -5.02
C GLU A 252 0.73 -30.99 -6.44
N PRO A 253 0.37 -32.26 -6.66
CA PRO A 253 0.30 -32.82 -8.00
C PRO A 253 -0.87 -32.17 -8.77
N ASP A 254 -0.69 -32.05 -10.09
CA ASP A 254 -1.67 -31.44 -11.01
C ASP A 254 -2.04 -29.98 -10.61
N CYS A 255 -1.04 -29.20 -10.20
CA CYS A 255 -1.17 -27.79 -9.87
C CYS A 255 -1.15 -26.90 -11.14
N ALA A 256 -2.26 -26.22 -11.41
CA ALA A 256 -2.39 -25.33 -12.57
C ALA A 256 -1.41 -24.14 -12.55
N VAL A 257 -1.06 -23.64 -11.36
CA VAL A 257 -0.07 -22.56 -11.21
C VAL A 257 1.33 -23.07 -11.54
N SER A 258 1.73 -24.25 -11.05
CA SER A 258 3.04 -24.83 -11.36
C SER A 258 3.15 -25.14 -12.86
N GLN A 259 2.09 -25.68 -13.47
CA GLN A 259 2.04 -25.89 -14.92
C GLN A 259 2.17 -24.56 -15.69
N ALA A 260 1.51 -23.49 -15.25
CA ALA A 260 1.62 -22.17 -15.87
C ALA A 260 3.03 -21.57 -15.77
N VAL A 261 3.78 -21.90 -14.71
CA VAL A 261 5.20 -21.54 -14.59
C VAL A 261 6.04 -22.31 -15.62
N ASP A 262 5.81 -23.61 -15.80
CA ASP A 262 6.52 -24.44 -16.78
C ASP A 262 6.25 -23.97 -18.23
N GLU A 263 5.02 -23.54 -18.50
CA GLU A 263 4.59 -22.98 -19.78
C GLU A 263 4.98 -21.49 -19.96
N LYS A 264 5.72 -20.90 -19.01
CA LYS A 264 6.17 -19.49 -19.02
C LYS A 264 5.04 -18.46 -19.04
N ARG A 265 3.83 -18.84 -18.65
CA ARG A 265 2.69 -17.94 -18.46
C ARG A 265 2.76 -17.19 -17.12
N ILE A 266 3.51 -17.73 -16.16
CA ILE A 266 3.90 -17.05 -14.92
C ILE A 266 5.43 -16.91 -14.92
N VAL A 267 5.91 -15.72 -14.54
CA VAL A 267 7.35 -15.46 -14.43
C VAL A 267 7.96 -16.35 -13.34
N LYS A 268 8.91 -17.21 -13.72
CA LYS A 268 9.51 -18.20 -12.82
C LYS A 268 10.07 -17.58 -11.54
N SER A 269 10.76 -16.43 -11.61
CA SER A 269 11.30 -15.77 -10.42
C SER A 269 10.21 -15.36 -9.43
N ARG A 270 9.04 -14.90 -9.91
CA ARG A 270 7.91 -14.52 -9.06
C ARG A 270 7.34 -15.72 -8.30
N TYR A 271 7.24 -16.87 -8.96
CA TYR A 271 6.88 -18.13 -8.31
C TYR A 271 7.93 -18.55 -7.27
N MET A 272 9.23 -18.45 -7.57
CA MET A 272 10.28 -18.76 -6.58
C MET A 272 10.21 -17.83 -5.37
N HIS A 273 10.00 -16.52 -5.56
CA HIS A 273 9.82 -15.58 -4.45
C HIS A 273 8.58 -15.91 -3.60
N TYR A 274 7.51 -16.43 -4.22
CA TYR A 274 6.34 -16.91 -3.50
C TYR A 274 6.69 -18.12 -2.62
N LEU A 275 7.43 -19.10 -3.15
CA LEU A 275 7.90 -20.25 -2.37
C LEU A 275 8.79 -19.83 -1.20
N ASP A 276 9.70 -18.87 -1.42
CA ASP A 276 10.54 -18.31 -0.34
C ASP A 276 9.67 -17.74 0.80
N ILE A 277 8.56 -17.08 0.48
CA ILE A 277 7.62 -16.56 1.48
C ILE A 277 6.90 -17.69 2.23
N LEU A 278 6.48 -18.75 1.53
CA LEU A 278 5.91 -19.91 2.20
C LEU A 278 6.90 -20.52 3.19
N ASP A 279 8.17 -20.66 2.81
CA ASP A 279 9.23 -21.16 3.68
C ASP A 279 9.41 -20.26 4.92
N MET A 280 9.38 -18.94 4.76
CA MET A 280 9.46 -17.99 5.88
C MET A 280 8.28 -18.12 6.85
N ILE A 281 7.06 -18.31 6.33
CA ILE A 281 5.86 -18.52 7.14
C ILE A 281 5.99 -19.83 7.94
N GLU A 282 6.45 -20.91 7.28
CA GLU A 282 6.62 -22.23 7.90
C GLU A 282 7.67 -22.23 9.02
N GLN A 283 8.86 -21.69 8.73
CA GLN A 283 9.96 -21.60 9.70
C GLN A 283 9.58 -20.83 10.96
N THR A 284 8.68 -19.84 10.83
CA THR A 284 8.21 -19.09 11.99
C THR A 284 7.28 -19.93 12.87
N LYS A 285 6.40 -20.74 12.29
CA LYS A 285 5.49 -21.62 13.06
C LYS A 285 6.25 -22.69 13.85
N THR A 286 7.36 -23.20 13.32
CA THR A 286 8.18 -24.23 13.98
C THR A 286 8.97 -23.69 15.17
N LYS A 287 9.33 -22.40 15.19
CA LYS A 287 10.06 -21.78 16.32
C LYS A 287 9.19 -21.51 17.56
N TYR A 288 7.87 -21.53 17.42
CA TYR A 288 6.91 -21.24 18.50
C TYR A 288 6.07 -22.47 18.90
N ARG A 289 6.43 -23.65 18.39
CA ARG A 289 5.95 -24.96 18.88
C ARG A 289 7.00 -25.55 19.80
#